data_AF-A0A235F7W6-F1
#
_entry.id   AF-A0A235F7W6-F1
#
_cell.length_a   1.000
_cell.length_b   1.000
_cell.length_c   1.000
_cell.angle_alpha   90.00
_cell.angle_beta   90.00
_cell.angle_gamma   90.00
#
_symmetry.space_group_name_H-M   'P 1'
#
loop_
_entity.id
_entity.type
_entity.pdbx_description
1 polymer ?
#
loop_
_entity_poly.entity_id
_entity_poly.type
_entity_poly.pdbx_seq_one_letter_code
_entity_poly.pdbx_strand_id
1 'polypeptide(L)'
;METNLELIQSLDRFRRILVFYDDCAESLPVVTKFLRSFLQIKTPNSSLPTMELMAILRHEKPNIVYYLRHYCADDTMRMLSLLKMDYKKAQRRIEQLSQYRSITRVKRFNSEGF
;
A
#
# COMPACT_ATOMS: atom_id res chain seq x y z
N MET A 1 -12.86 -15.44 6.66
CA MET A 1 -12.48 -14.48 5.61
C MET A 1 -11.24 -15.03 4.92
N GLU A 2 -11.34 -15.31 3.63
CA GLU A 2 -10.21 -15.77 2.82
C GLU A 2 -9.14 -14.67 2.75
N THR A 3 -7.89 -15.04 3.03
CA THR A 3 -6.79 -14.08 3.05
C THR A 3 -6.35 -13.78 1.63
N ASN A 4 -6.49 -12.54 1.18
CA ASN A 4 -6.06 -12.13 -0.15
C ASN A 4 -4.52 -12.02 -0.20
N LEU A 5 -3.87 -13.07 -0.71
CA LEU A 5 -2.42 -13.15 -0.81
C LEU A 5 -1.83 -12.05 -1.71
N GLU A 6 -2.52 -11.73 -2.81
CA GLU A 6 -2.12 -10.71 -3.77
C GLU A 6 -2.05 -9.33 -3.11
N LEU A 7 -3.08 -8.99 -2.32
CA LEU A 7 -3.10 -7.76 -1.53
C LEU A 7 -1.91 -7.67 -0.58
N ILE A 8 -1.62 -8.74 0.17
CA ILE A 8 -0.50 -8.76 1.13
C ILE A 8 0.84 -8.53 0.43
N GLN A 9 1.08 -9.27 -0.67
CA GLN A 9 2.31 -9.11 -1.44
C GLN A 9 2.46 -7.69 -1.99
N SER A 10 1.34 -7.07 -2.38
CA SER A 10 1.34 -5.70 -2.87
C SER A 10 1.63 -4.69 -1.74
N LEU A 11 1.12 -4.90 -0.53
CA LEU A 11 1.46 -4.09 0.64
C LEU A 11 2.94 -4.21 1.01
N ASP A 12 3.53 -5.41 0.91
CA ASP A 12 4.97 -5.60 1.12
C ASP A 12 5.79 -4.90 0.02
N ARG A 13 5.34 -4.96 -1.24
CA ARG A 13 5.96 -4.22 -2.34
C ARG A 13 5.89 -2.71 -2.12
N PHE A 14 4.78 -2.20 -1.61
CA PHE A 14 4.66 -0.79 -1.25
C PHE A 14 5.68 -0.38 -0.20
N ARG A 15 5.82 -1.17 0.88
CA ARG A 15 6.83 -0.91 1.92
C ARG A 15 8.24 -0.84 1.32
N ARG A 16 8.57 -1.75 0.41
CA ARG A 16 9.85 -1.72 -0.31
C ARG A 16 10.00 -0.44 -1.14
N ILE A 17 8.94 0.02 -1.80
CA ILE A 17 8.98 1.28 -2.55
C ILE A 17 9.34 2.45 -1.63
N LEU A 18 8.73 2.52 -0.45
CA LEU A 18 9.03 3.58 0.52
C LEU A 18 10.48 3.57 1.00
N VAL A 19 11.06 2.37 1.20
CA VAL A 19 12.42 2.21 1.73
C VAL A 19 13.50 2.40 0.65
N PHE A 20 13.32 1.83 -0.54
CA PHE A 20 14.39 1.71 -1.54
C PHE A 20 14.38 2.78 -2.63
N TYR A 21 13.30 3.54 -2.77
CA TYR A 21 13.18 4.56 -3.81
C TYR A 21 13.11 5.94 -3.18
N ASP A 22 13.91 6.86 -3.69
CA ASP A 22 13.98 8.23 -3.20
C ASP A 22 12.75 9.05 -3.59
N ASP A 23 12.48 10.12 -2.83
CA ASP A 23 11.37 11.03 -3.09
C ASP A 23 11.70 12.04 -4.21
N CYS A 24 11.91 11.51 -5.42
CA CYS A 24 12.33 12.25 -6.59
C CYS A 24 11.55 11.84 -7.85
N ALA A 25 11.73 12.59 -8.94
CA ALA A 25 10.99 12.39 -10.18
C ALA A 25 11.35 11.05 -10.87
N GLU A 26 12.58 10.60 -10.72
CA GLU A 26 13.12 9.34 -11.27
C GLU A 26 12.39 8.12 -10.71
N SER A 27 11.84 8.21 -9.49
CA SER A 27 11.06 7.15 -8.86
C SER A 27 9.61 7.08 -9.35
N LEU A 28 9.11 8.10 -10.05
CA LEU A 28 7.70 8.19 -10.47
C LEU A 28 7.24 7.01 -11.36
N PRO A 29 8.01 6.52 -12.35
CA PRO A 29 7.60 5.38 -13.17
C PRO A 29 7.38 4.10 -12.35
N VAL A 30 8.20 3.89 -11.30
CA VAL A 30 8.09 2.72 -10.43
C VAL A 30 6.81 2.80 -9.60
N VAL A 31 6.53 3.97 -9.02
CA VAL A 31 5.34 4.22 -8.20
C VAL A 31 4.06 4.12 -9.02
N THR A 32 4.02 4.73 -10.21
CA THR A 32 2.84 4.65 -11.08
C THR A 32 2.57 3.24 -11.56
N LYS A 33 3.61 2.47 -11.95
CA LYS A 33 3.48 1.05 -12.28
C LYS A 33 2.92 0.25 -11.11
N PHE A 34 3.41 0.51 -9.90
CA PHE A 34 2.89 -0.12 -8.69
C PHE A 34 1.41 0.22 -8.47
N LEU A 35 1.03 1.49 -8.45
CA LEU A 35 -0.35 1.92 -8.21
C LEU A 35 -1.33 1.30 -9.21
N ARG A 36 -0.97 1.25 -10.51
CA ARG A 36 -1.78 0.58 -11.52
C ARG A 36 -1.99 -0.90 -11.20
N SER A 37 -0.93 -1.63 -10.86
CA SER A 37 -1.05 -3.03 -10.46
C SER A 37 -1.86 -3.20 -9.17
N PHE A 38 -1.72 -2.27 -8.22
CA PHE A 38 -2.44 -2.31 -6.96
C PHE A 38 -3.96 -2.16 -7.15
N LEU A 39 -4.39 -1.21 -8.00
CA LEU A 39 -5.80 -0.98 -8.30
C LEU A 39 -6.50 -2.17 -8.99
N GLN A 40 -5.74 -3.08 -9.59
CA GLN A 40 -6.27 -4.26 -10.29
C GLN A 40 -6.51 -5.45 -9.35
N ILE A 41 -6.04 -5.38 -8.10
CA ILE A 41 -6.16 -6.47 -7.13
C ILE A 41 -7.64 -6.71 -6.79
N LYS A 42 -8.10 -7.93 -7.05
CA LYS A 42 -9.49 -8.32 -6.77
C LYS A 42 -9.65 -8.59 -5.30
N THR A 43 -10.47 -7.80 -4.63
CA THR A 43 -10.79 -7.95 -3.19
C THR A 43 -12.26 -8.34 -3.03
N PRO A 44 -12.61 -9.64 -3.13
CA PRO A 44 -14.01 -10.06 -3.23
C PRO A 44 -14.85 -9.75 -1.98
N ASN A 45 -14.20 -9.64 -0.81
CA ASN A 45 -14.86 -9.49 0.49
C ASN A 45 -14.42 -8.23 1.26
N SER A 46 -13.67 -7.31 0.63
CA SER A 46 -13.14 -6.12 1.29
C SER A 46 -12.88 -5.00 0.29
N SER A 47 -12.81 -3.76 0.75
CA SER A 47 -12.29 -2.67 -0.09
C SER A 47 -10.76 -2.71 -0.14
N LEU A 48 -10.23 -2.26 -1.27
CA LEU A 48 -8.80 -2.04 -1.44
C LEU A 48 -8.37 -0.81 -0.60
N PRO A 49 -7.29 -0.88 0.21
CA PRO A 49 -6.87 0.21 1.10
C PRO A 49 -6.11 1.32 0.36
N THR A 50 -6.71 1.82 -0.73
CA THR A 50 -6.11 2.82 -1.63
C THR A 50 -5.94 4.17 -0.94
N MET A 51 -6.92 4.59 -0.13
CA MET A 51 -6.83 5.87 0.59
C MET A 51 -5.70 5.83 1.63
N GLU A 52 -5.58 4.72 2.34
CA GLU A 52 -4.53 4.50 3.32
C GLU A 52 -3.15 4.55 2.67
N LEU A 53 -2.99 3.86 1.53
CA LEU A 53 -1.77 3.88 0.73
C LEU A 53 -1.38 5.29 0.27
N MET A 54 -2.33 6.04 -0.29
CA MET A 54 -2.06 7.40 -0.75
C MET A 54 -1.75 8.36 0.40
N ALA A 55 -2.35 8.17 1.59
CA ALA A 55 -2.03 8.97 2.76
C ALA A 55 -0.61 8.72 3.27
N ILE A 56 -0.18 7.46 3.31
CA ILE A 56 1.19 7.10 3.68
C ILE A 56 2.17 7.63 2.64
N LEU A 57 1.91 7.40 1.35
CA LEU A 57 2.77 7.87 0.27
C LEU A 57 2.94 9.40 0.31
N ARG A 58 1.87 10.15 0.59
CA ARG A 58 1.93 11.62 0.70
C ARG A 58 2.78 12.09 1.88
N HIS A 59 2.75 11.36 2.99
CA HIS A 59 3.55 11.71 4.16
C HIS A 59 5.03 11.37 3.97
N GLU A 60 5.31 10.17 3.48
CA GLU A 60 6.66 9.63 3.35
C GLU A 60 7.39 10.13 2.09
N LYS A 61 6.66 10.37 1.00
CA LYS A 61 7.19 10.74 -0.32
C LYS A 61 6.34 11.86 -0.98
N PRO A 62 6.28 13.05 -0.37
CA PRO A 62 5.44 14.15 -0.85
C PRO A 62 5.78 14.63 -2.27
N ASN A 63 7.05 14.61 -2.68
CA ASN A 63 7.45 15.04 -4.02
C ASN A 63 6.92 14.08 -5.08
N ILE A 64 6.97 12.77 -4.83
CA ILE A 64 6.35 11.77 -5.72
C ILE A 64 4.85 12.06 -5.90
N VAL A 65 4.12 12.40 -4.83
CA VAL A 65 2.69 12.75 -4.95
C VAL A 65 2.48 14.04 -5.74
N TYR A 66 3.36 15.03 -5.55
CA TYR A 66 3.38 16.24 -6.38
C TYR A 66 3.61 15.88 -7.86
N TYR A 67 4.62 15.06 -8.17
CA TYR A 67 4.92 14.68 -9.55
C TYR A 67 3.78 13.88 -10.18
N LEU A 68 3.18 12.99 -9.41
CA LEU A 68 2.05 12.17 -9.83
C LEU A 68 0.82 13.03 -10.17
N ARG A 69 0.63 14.16 -9.48
CA ARG A 69 -0.44 15.11 -9.76
C ARG A 69 -0.22 15.94 -11.02
N HIS A 70 1.02 16.40 -11.22
CA HIS A 70 1.34 17.43 -12.21
C HIS A 70 1.91 16.88 -13.52
N TYR A 71 2.59 15.73 -13.49
CA TYR A 71 3.32 15.18 -14.63
C TYR A 71 2.80 13.83 -15.11
N CYS A 72 1.91 13.19 -14.35
CA CYS A 72 1.23 12.00 -14.85
C CYS A 72 0.07 12.41 -15.78
N ALA A 73 0.10 11.90 -17.01
CA ALA A 73 -0.99 12.06 -17.99
C ALA A 73 -2.24 11.22 -17.65
N ASP A 74 -2.13 10.30 -16.69
CA ASP A 74 -3.18 9.39 -16.28
C ASP A 74 -4.11 10.06 -15.25
N ASP A 75 -5.36 10.31 -15.66
CA ASP A 75 -6.38 10.94 -14.81
C ASP A 75 -6.65 10.14 -13.52
N THR A 76 -6.48 8.81 -13.56
CA THR A 76 -6.62 7.97 -12.37
C THR A 76 -5.53 8.31 -11.36
N MET A 77 -4.29 8.44 -11.80
CA MET A 77 -3.17 8.82 -10.94
C MET A 77 -3.39 10.22 -10.38
N ARG A 78 -3.80 11.17 -11.23
CA ARG A 78 -4.13 12.52 -10.78
C ARG A 78 -5.22 12.49 -9.71
N MET A 79 -6.29 11.73 -9.89
CA MET A 79 -7.36 11.55 -8.89
C MET A 79 -6.83 10.95 -7.58
N LEU A 80 -6.01 9.90 -7.64
CA LEU A 80 -5.41 9.30 -6.45
C LEU A 80 -4.59 10.31 -5.64
N SER A 81 -3.85 11.20 -6.31
CA SER A 81 -3.08 12.27 -5.65
C SER A 81 -3.95 13.29 -4.89
N LEU A 82 -5.26 13.31 -5.11
CA LEU A 82 -6.20 14.17 -4.41
C LEU A 82 -6.74 13.55 -3.13
N LEU A 83 -6.64 12.22 -2.98
CA LEU A 83 -7.18 11.49 -1.83
C LEU A 83 -6.48 11.91 -0.54
N LYS A 84 -7.28 12.39 0.43
CA LYS A 84 -6.79 12.81 1.74
C LYS A 84 -7.34 11.90 2.82
N MET A 85 -6.46 11.47 3.70
CA MET A 85 -6.77 10.73 4.91
C MET A 85 -5.68 11.03 5.94
N ASP A 86 -6.02 10.92 7.23
CA ASP A 86 -5.05 11.04 8.31
C ASP A 86 -3.98 9.93 8.23
N TYR A 87 -2.71 10.33 8.29
CA TYR A 87 -1.57 9.42 8.20
C TYR A 87 -1.57 8.37 9.31
N LYS A 88 -1.79 8.76 10.57
CA LYS A 88 -1.75 7.82 11.71
C LYS A 88 -2.87 6.79 11.60
N LYS A 89 -4.07 7.22 11.19
CA LYS A 89 -5.19 6.33 10.92
C LYS A 89 -4.89 5.38 9.75
N ALA A 90 -4.24 5.87 8.70
CA ALA A 90 -3.85 5.07 7.55
C ALA A 90 -2.84 3.99 7.92
N GLN A 91 -1.79 4.37 8.65
CA GLN A 91 -0.76 3.46 9.13
C GLN A 91 -1.35 2.33 9.98
N ARG A 92 -2.19 2.66 10.97
CA ARG A 92 -2.85 1.66 11.82
C ARG A 92 -3.68 0.65 11.02
N ARG A 93 -4.41 1.11 10.00
CA ARG A 93 -5.23 0.23 9.15
C ARG A 93 -4.37 -0.70 8.30
N ILE A 94 -3.30 -0.19 7.69
CA ILE A 94 -2.36 -1.02 6.91
C ILE A 94 -1.66 -2.04 7.81
N GLU A 95 -1.28 -1.64 9.03
CA GLU A 95 -0.70 -2.54 10.02
C GLU A 95 -1.66 -3.68 10.37
N GLN A 96 -2.93 -3.39 10.66
CA GLN A 96 -3.96 -4.40 10.94
C GLN A 96 -4.14 -5.40 9.78
N LEU A 97 -4.15 -4.90 8.53
CA LEU A 97 -4.25 -5.74 7.34
C LEU A 97 -3.01 -6.64 7.18
N SER A 98 -1.82 -6.15 7.54
CA SER A 98 -0.57 -6.92 7.48
C SER A 98 -0.38 -7.89 8.65
N GLN A 99 -0.85 -7.53 9.86
CA GLN A 99 -0.73 -8.29 11.10
C GLN A 99 -1.66 -9.50 11.17
N TYR A 100 -2.67 -9.59 10.29
CA TYR A 100 -3.47 -10.81 10.14
C TYR A 100 -2.60 -12.06 9.88
N ARG A 101 -1.34 -11.89 9.41
CA ARG A 101 -0.33 -12.95 9.35
C ARG A 101 0.47 -13.20 10.63
N SER A 102 0.70 -12.22 11.50
CA SER A 102 1.37 -12.48 12.78
C SER A 102 0.49 -13.31 13.72
N ILE A 103 -0.84 -13.20 13.60
CA ILE A 103 -1.78 -13.94 14.44
C ILE A 103 -2.06 -15.36 13.88
N THR A 104 -1.94 -15.57 12.57
CA THR A 104 -2.28 -16.86 11.94
C THR A 104 -1.11 -17.86 11.90
N ARG A 105 0.15 -17.41 12.10
CA ARG A 105 1.31 -18.32 12.25
C ARG A 105 1.62 -18.76 13.68
N VAL A 106 1.08 -18.09 14.70
CA VAL A 106 1.41 -18.41 16.11
C VAL A 106 0.48 -19.49 16.70
N LYS A 107 -0.60 -19.90 16.02
CA LYS A 107 -1.49 -20.98 16.49
C LYS A 107 -1.14 -22.40 16.00
N ARG A 108 0.05 -22.64 15.44
CA ARG A 108 0.51 -23.99 15.06
C ARG A 108 1.86 -24.44 15.65
N PHE A 109 2.42 -23.69 16.61
CA PHE A 109 3.70 -24.05 17.24
C PHE A 109 3.68 -24.19 18.77
N ASN A 110 2.50 -24.13 19.42
CA ASN A 110 2.38 -24.37 20.87
C ASN A 110 1.45 -25.55 21.19
N SER A 111 1.52 -26.61 20.40
CA SER A 111 0.89 -27.89 20.69
C SER A 111 1.64 -29.00 19.95
N GLU A 112 2.89 -29.22 20.35
CA GLU A 112 3.63 -30.50 20.29
C GLU A 112 5.11 -30.21 20.55
N GLY A 113 5.58 -30.64 21.73
CA GLY A 113 6.95 -30.45 22.18
C GLY A 113 7.02 -30.74 23.67
N PHE A 114 7.10 -32.03 23.96
CA PHE A 114 7.26 -32.66 25.28
C PHE A 114 8.38 -32.04 26.12
#